data_AF-A0A418RTQ0-F1
#
_entry.id   AF-A0A418RTQ0-F1
#
_cell.length_a   1.000
_cell.length_b   1.000
_cell.length_c   1.000
_cell.angle_alpha   90.00
_cell.angle_beta   90.00
_cell.angle_gamma   90.00
#
_symmetry.space_group_name_H-M   'P 1'
#
loop_
_entity.id
_entity.type
_entity.pdbx_description
1 polymer ?
#
loop_
_entity_poly.entity_id
_entity_poly.type
_entity_poly.pdbx_seq_one_letter_code
_entity_poly.pdbx_strand_id
1 'polypeptide(L)' 'MSLSDTTIKAAKPKPDKPYKLSDEKGLYLLINPNGAKYFRLKYRFAGKEKILALGVYPETTLKKGLSI' A
#
# COMPACT_ATOMS: atom_id res chain seq x y z
N MET A 1 -8.85 9.42 3.18
CA MET A 1 -8.24 9.06 4.47
C MET A 1 -6.79 8.76 4.17
N SER A 2 -5.87 9.50 4.78
CA SER A 2 -4.45 9.25 4.60
C SER A 2 -4.05 7.95 5.29
N LEU A 3 -3.14 7.18 4.68
CA LEU A 3 -2.53 6.06 5.40
C LEU A 3 -1.68 6.60 6.55
N SER A 4 -1.90 6.07 7.75
CA SER A 4 -1.04 6.33 8.90
C SER A 4 -0.45 5.02 9.40
N ASP A 5 0.71 5.07 10.07
CA ASP A 5 1.33 3.87 10.65
C ASP A 5 0.36 3.14 11.59
N THR A 6 -0.44 3.88 12.37
CA THR A 6 -1.48 3.32 13.23
C THR A 6 -2.54 2.55 12.44
N THR A 7 -3.04 3.12 11.34
CA THR A 7 -4.04 2.46 10.49
C THR A 7 -3.47 1.20 9.83
N ILE A 8 -2.21 1.26 9.40
CA ILE A 8 -1.50 0.13 8.77
C ILE A 8 -1.27 -1.00 9.77
N LYS A 9 -0.84 -0.68 11.00
CA LYS A 9 -0.67 -1.65 12.09
C LYS A 9 -1.98 -2.34 12.43
N ALA A 10 -3.06 -1.57 12.57
CA ALA A 10 -4.39 -2.07 12.92
C ALA A 10 -5.04 -2.92 11.82
N ALA A 11 -4.59 -2.78 10.56
CA ALA A 11 -5.19 -3.51 9.45
C ALA A 11 -4.85 -5.01 9.50
N LYS A 12 -5.88 -5.85 9.58
CA LYS A 12 -5.80 -7.31 9.69
C LYS A 12 -6.00 -7.99 8.34
N PRO A 13 -5.25 -9.05 8.01
CA PRO A 13 -5.46 -9.81 6.79
C PRO A 13 -6.86 -10.42 6.77
N LYS A 14 -7.46 -10.47 5.57
CA LYS A 14 -8.69 -11.23 5.32
C LYS A 14 -8.30 -12.61 4.79
N PRO A 15 -8.94 -13.69 5.24
CA PRO A 15 -8.52 -15.06 4.91
C PRO A 15 -8.68 -15.39 3.42
N ASP A 16 -9.68 -14.83 2.75
CA ASP A 16 -10.05 -15.32 1.40
C ASP A 16 -9.41 -14.52 0.26
N LYS A 17 -9.13 -13.24 0.47
CA LYS A 17 -8.63 -12.38 -0.61
C LYS A 17 -7.82 -11.17 -0.14
N PRO A 18 -6.81 -10.77 -0.93
CA PRO A 18 -6.15 -9.50 -0.73
C PRO A 18 -7.15 -8.34 -0.82
N TYR A 19 -6.93 -7.31 0.00
CA TYR A 19 -7.71 -6.09 -0.10
C TYR A 19 -6.80 -4.86 -0.05
N LYS A 20 -7.32 -3.75 -0.60
CA LYS A 20 -6.58 -2.49 -0.69
C LYS A 20 -7.03 -1.55 0.41
N LEU A 21 -6.07 -0.99 1.12
CA LEU A 21 -6.24 0.16 1.97
C LEU A 21 -5.72 1.36 1.19
N SER A 22 -6.63 2.07 0.52
CA SER A 22 -6.26 3.18 -0.37
C SER A 22 -5.82 4.41 0.41
N ASP A 23 -4.84 5.10 -0.16
CA ASP A 23 -4.40 6.43 0.22
C ASP A 23 -4.71 7.44 -0.91
N GLU A 24 -4.02 8.57 -0.90
CA GLU A 24 -4.08 9.61 -1.93
C GLU A 24 -3.14 9.34 -3.11
N LYS A 25 -3.36 10.06 -4.22
CA LYS A 25 -2.53 10.03 -5.45
C LYS A 25 -2.28 8.62 -6.04
N GLY A 26 -3.18 7.66 -5.77
CA GLY A 26 -3.07 6.29 -6.28
C GLY A 26 -2.15 5.38 -5.45
N LEU A 27 -1.63 5.85 -4.32
CA LEU A 27 -0.97 5.02 -3.33
C LEU A 27 -2.00 4.15 -2.60
N TYR A 28 -1.65 2.91 -2.32
CA TYR A 28 -2.43 2.03 -1.48
C TYR A 28 -1.55 0.97 -0.84
N LEU A 29 -1.99 0.46 0.31
CA LEU A 29 -1.43 -0.74 0.92
C LEU A 29 -2.25 -1.96 0.47
N LEU A 30 -1.58 -2.95 -0.12
CA LEU A 30 -2.17 -4.24 -0.42
C LEU A 30 -1.93 -5.19 0.74
N ILE A 31 -3.00 -5.61 1.40
CA ILE A 31 -2.97 -6.53 2.53
C ILE A 31 -3.35 -7.91 2.02
N ASN A 32 -2.43 -8.86 2.11
CA ASN A 32 -2.62 -10.22 1.64
C ASN A 32 -3.10 -11.13 2.76
N PRO A 33 -3.78 -12.25 2.42
CA PRO A 33 -4.23 -13.24 3.41
C PRO A 33 -3.10 -13.81 4.28
N ASN A 34 -1.89 -13.91 3.75
CA ASN A 34 -0.71 -14.36 4.47
C ASN A 34 -0.14 -13.32 5.47
N GLY A 35 -0.80 -12.17 5.64
CA GLY A 35 -0.35 -11.10 6.52
C GLY A 35 0.64 -10.11 5.88
N ALA A 36 1.12 -10.37 4.66
CA ALA A 36 2.04 -9.47 3.97
C ALA A 36 1.33 -8.17 3.53
N LYS A 37 2.01 -7.05 3.76
CA LYS A 37 1.49 -5.69 3.55
C LYS A 37 2.41 -4.95 2.56
N TYR A 38 1.95 -4.70 1.35
CA TYR A 38 2.76 -4.10 0.28
C TYR A 38 2.33 -2.67 -0.01
N PHE A 39 3.26 -1.72 -0.03
CA PHE A 39 3.01 -0.40 -0.57
C PHE A 39 3.05 -0.46 -2.09
N ARG A 40 1.97 -0.01 -2.72
CA ARG A 40 1.82 0.03 -4.17
C ARG A 40 1.31 1.38 -4.63
N LEU A 41 1.89 1.90 -5.71
CA LEU A 41 1.43 3.12 -6.36
C LEU A 41 0.86 2.76 -7.73
N LYS A 42 -0.43 3.06 -7.93
CA LYS A 42 -1.07 2.99 -9.24
C LYS A 42 -0.88 4.33 -9.94
N TYR A 43 -0.21 4.31 -11.08
CA TYR A 43 0.09 5.51 -11.87
C TYR A 43 -0.18 5.26 -13.35
N ARG A 44 -0.18 6.32 -14.15
CA ARG A 44 -0.27 6.22 -15.61
C ARG A 44 1.01 6.78 -16.23
N PHE A 45 1.57 6.05 -17.18
CA PHE A 45 2.71 6.49 -17.96
C PHE A 45 2.47 6.14 -19.43
N ALA A 46 2.61 7.13 -20.31
CA ALA A 46 2.31 7.00 -21.74
C ALA A 46 0.90 6.39 -22.01
N GLY A 47 -0.12 6.88 -21.29
CA GLY A 47 -1.51 6.42 -21.42
C GLY A 47 -1.80 5.02 -20.84
N LYS A 48 -0.78 4.29 -20.36
CA LYS A 48 -0.94 2.94 -19.79
C LYS A 48 -0.92 2.99 -18.27
N GLU A 49 -1.86 2.25 -17.66
CA GLU A 49 -1.86 2.04 -16.21
C GLU A 49 -0.71 1.10 -15.81
N LYS A 50 0.01 1.49 -14.77
CA LYS A 50 1.11 0.73 -14.18
C LYS A 50 0.99 0.72 -12.67
N ILE A 51 1.60 -0.29 -12.06
CA ILE A 51 1.69 -0.43 -10.61
C ILE A 51 3.16 -0.49 -10.24
N LEU A 52 3.60 0.42 -9.38
CA LEU A 52 4.94 0.41 -8.79
C LEU A 52 4.87 -0.25 -7.41
N ALA A 53 5.77 -1.18 -7.14
CA ALA A 53 5.98 -1.73 -5.80
C ALA A 53 6.98 -0.85 -5.06
N LEU A 54 6.54 -0.22 -3.97
CA LEU A 54 7.33 0.72 -3.19
C LEU A 54 8.06 0.05 -2.02
N GLY A 55 7.59 -1.15 -1.62
CA GLY A 55 8.20 -1.93 -0.55
C GLY A 55 7.17 -2.70 0.28
N VAL A 56 7.65 -3.33 1.34
CA VAL A 56 6.85 -4.18 2.25
C VAL A 56 6.90 -3.57 3.64
N TYR A 57 5.76 -3.49 4.31
CA TYR A 57 5.68 -3.10 5.72
C TYR A 57 6.03 -4.30 6.62
N PRO A 58 6.81 -4.13 7.71
CA PRO A 58 7.28 -2.88 8.31
C PRO A 58 8.64 -2.38 7.81
N GLU A 59 9.34 -3.10 6.94
CA GLU A 59 10.68 -2.73 6.43
C GLU A 59 10.68 -1.35 5.74
N THR A 60 9.59 -1.06 5.02
CA THR A 60 9.30 0.25 4.45
C THR A 60 8.28 0.96 5.33
N THR A 61 8.60 2.15 5.80
CA THR A 61 7.69 2.97 6.63
C THR A 61 7.29 4.25 5.90
N LEU A 62 6.06 4.72 6.13
CA LEU A 62 5.54 5.97 5.55
C LEU A 62 6.46 7.17 5.84
N LYS A 63 7.12 7.19 7.00
CA LYS A 63 8.03 8.26 7.42
C LYS A 63 9.34 8.34 6.63
N LYS A 64 9.74 7.30 5.89
CA LYS A 64 11.11 7.19 5.35
C LYS A 64 11.21 7.19 3.82
N GLY A 65 10.10 7.19 3.07
CA GLY A 65 10.20 7.00 1.61
C GLY A 65 9.11 7.56 0.73
N LEU A 66 8.06 8.20 1.27
CA LEU A 66 7.00 8.80 0.43
C LEU A 66 6.78 10.26 0.78
N SER A 67 7.77 11.08 0.43
CA SER A 67 7.53 12.50 0.14
C SER A 67 7.50 12.61 -1.39
N ILE A 68 6.33 12.43 -2.00
CA ILE A 68 6.07 12.66 -3.43
C ILE A 68 4.97 13.70 -3.65
#